data_AF-A0A1V2YKX4-F1
#
_entry.id   AF-A0A1V2YKX4-F1
#
_cell.length_a   1.000
_cell.length_b   1.000
_cell.length_c   1.000
_cell.angle_alpha   90.00
_cell.angle_beta   90.00
_cell.angle_gamma   90.00
#
_symmetry.space_group_name_H-M   'P 1'
#
loop_
_entity.id
_entity.type
_entity.pdbx_description
1 polymer ?
#
loop_
_entity_poly.entity_id
_entity_poly.type
_entity_poly.pdbx_seq_one_letter_code
_entity_poly.pdbx_strand_id
1 'polypeptide(L)'
;MHKYDYKDFQHWADKQLYLNLGNFLVSTAMLGFDTLTMEGLDFKVIDELFNLRNKGFTSSFAVAVGYHDVQKDFNKALPKSRLPKSIIIEKI
;
A
#
# COMPACT_ATOMS: atom_id res chain seq x y z
N MET A 1 -0.57 -9.49 -24.25
CA MET A 1 0.61 -9.34 -23.37
C MET A 1 0.44 -9.98 -22.00
N HIS A 2 0.08 -9.29 -20.91
CA HIS A 2 0.11 -9.85 -19.55
C HIS A 2 -0.81 -11.06 -19.29
N LYS A 3 -1.94 -11.15 -20.00
CA LYS A 3 -2.91 -12.25 -19.84
C LYS A 3 -2.52 -13.54 -20.56
N TYR A 4 -1.89 -13.43 -21.73
CA TYR A 4 -1.66 -14.58 -22.63
C TYR A 4 -0.17 -14.89 -22.83
N ASP A 5 0.67 -13.86 -22.95
CA ASP A 5 2.08 -14.01 -23.29
C ASP A 5 2.92 -14.17 -22.01
N TYR A 6 2.84 -13.20 -21.09
CA TYR A 6 3.62 -13.21 -19.84
C TYR A 6 2.93 -13.94 -18.68
N LYS A 7 1.62 -14.14 -18.76
CA LYS A 7 0.79 -14.85 -17.76
C LYS A 7 0.98 -14.33 -16.33
N ASP A 8 1.28 -13.05 -16.19
CA ASP A 8 1.54 -12.35 -14.93
C ASP A 8 0.47 -11.29 -14.63
N PHE A 9 -0.67 -11.33 -15.33
CA PHE A 9 -1.72 -10.31 -15.25
C PHE A 9 -2.08 -9.86 -13.84
N GLN A 10 -2.25 -10.78 -12.90
CA GLN A 10 -2.57 -10.44 -11.50
C GLN A 10 -1.47 -9.60 -10.86
N HIS A 11 -0.21 -10.03 -10.94
CA HIS A 11 0.94 -9.31 -10.39
C HIS A 11 1.14 -7.96 -11.10
N TRP A 12 0.91 -7.90 -12.41
CA TRP A 12 0.97 -6.65 -13.16
C TRP A 12 -0.11 -5.65 -12.71
N ALA A 13 -1.34 -6.13 -12.48
CA ALA A 13 -2.44 -5.32 -11.98
C ALA A 13 -2.17 -4.84 -10.54
N ASP A 14 -1.64 -5.70 -9.68
CA ASP A 14 -1.24 -5.33 -8.32
C ASP A 14 -0.18 -4.21 -8.35
N LYS A 15 0.81 -4.26 -9.25
CA LYS A 15 1.78 -3.15 -9.40
C LYS A 15 1.10 -1.82 -9.71
N GLN A 16 -0.01 -1.80 -10.48
CA GLN A 16 -0.76 -0.57 -10.73
C GLN A 16 -1.49 -0.08 -9.47
N LEU A 17 -1.99 -1.02 -8.66
CA LEU A 17 -2.62 -0.70 -7.38
C LEU A 17 -1.59 -0.13 -6.38
N TYR A 18 -0.37 -0.67 -6.33
CA TYR A 18 0.74 -0.15 -5.53
C TYR A 18 1.26 1.20 -6.03
N LEU A 19 1.22 1.46 -7.33
CA LEU A 19 1.50 2.78 -7.88
C LEU A 19 0.46 3.80 -7.38
N ASN A 20 -0.83 3.44 -7.42
CA ASN A 20 -1.90 4.26 -6.87
C ASN A 20 -1.73 4.48 -5.36
N LEU A 21 -1.36 3.44 -4.61
CA LEU A 21 -1.04 3.54 -3.17
C LEU A 21 0.02 4.62 -2.90
N GLY A 22 1.10 4.66 -3.68
CA GLY A 22 2.12 5.70 -3.54
C GLY A 22 1.54 7.13 -3.69
N ASN A 23 0.71 7.34 -4.72
CA ASN A 23 0.03 8.62 -4.92
C ASN A 23 -0.98 8.94 -3.80
N PHE A 24 -1.72 7.93 -3.35
CA PHE A 24 -2.69 8.04 -2.27
C PHE A 24 -2.03 8.51 -0.97
N LEU A 25 -0.94 7.86 -0.55
CA LEU A 25 -0.25 8.17 0.71
C LEU A 25 0.32 9.60 0.73
N VAL A 26 0.91 10.04 -0.38
CA VAL A 26 1.42 11.41 -0.51
C VAL A 26 0.26 12.42 -0.45
N SER A 27 -0.82 12.16 -1.21
CA SER A 27 -1.98 13.05 -1.26
C SER A 27 -2.68 13.18 0.09
N THR A 28 -2.87 12.07 0.81
CA THR A 28 -3.48 12.10 2.15
C THR A 28 -2.62 12.84 3.16
N ALA A 29 -1.30 12.70 3.08
CA ALA A 29 -0.38 13.44 3.95
C ALA A 29 -0.42 14.95 3.66
N MET A 30 -0.54 15.35 2.39
CA MET A 30 -0.71 16.77 2.00
C MET A 30 -2.03 17.36 2.51
N LEU A 31 -3.07 16.54 2.65
CA LEU A 31 -4.35 16.92 3.23
C LEU A 31 -4.36 16.90 4.77
N GLY A 32 -3.25 16.51 5.41
CA GLY A 32 -3.12 16.47 6.87
C GLY A 32 -3.67 15.20 7.53
N PHE A 33 -4.01 14.17 6.76
CA PHE A 33 -4.40 12.88 7.31
C PHE A 33 -3.18 12.00 7.62
N ASP A 34 -3.23 11.32 8.76
CA ASP A 34 -2.33 10.21 9.06
C ASP A 34 -2.85 8.94 8.36
N THR A 35 -1.93 8.11 7.87
CA THR A 35 -2.26 6.84 7.22
C THR A 35 -1.37 5.70 7.71
N LEU A 36 -1.95 4.51 7.80
CA LEU A 36 -1.24 3.26 8.08
C LEU A 36 -1.59 2.24 7.00
N THR A 37 -0.59 1.87 6.20
CA THR A 37 -0.71 0.80 5.20
C THR A 37 -0.45 -0.55 5.85
N MET A 38 -1.24 -1.56 5.51
CA MET A 38 -1.18 -2.91 6.09
C MET A 38 -1.23 -3.97 4.99
N GLU A 39 -0.18 -4.79 4.95
CA GLU A 39 -0.11 -6.03 4.14
C GLU A 39 -0.25 -7.30 4.99
N GLY A 40 -0.07 -7.19 6.32
CA GLY A 40 -0.15 -8.31 7.26
C GLY A 40 -1.57 -8.71 7.66
N LEU A 41 -2.50 -8.80 6.70
CA LEU A 41 -3.90 -9.13 6.91
C LEU A 41 -4.26 -10.48 6.27
N ASP A 42 -5.32 -11.13 6.77
CA ASP A 42 -5.91 -12.28 6.09
C ASP A 42 -6.83 -11.82 4.96
N PHE A 43 -6.25 -11.66 3.77
CA PHE A 43 -6.97 -11.24 2.57
C PHE A 43 -8.02 -12.25 2.12
N LYS A 44 -7.90 -13.53 2.45
CA LYS A 44 -8.95 -14.51 2.14
C LYS A 44 -10.21 -14.20 2.93
N VAL A 45 -10.08 -13.93 4.22
CA VAL A 45 -11.22 -13.54 5.07
C VAL A 45 -11.84 -12.24 4.59
N ILE A 46 -11.04 -11.25 4.20
CA ILE A 46 -11.53 -9.97 3.66
C ILE A 46 -12.28 -10.19 2.33
N ASP A 47 -11.70 -10.96 1.41
CA ASP A 47 -12.33 -11.27 0.13
C ASP A 47 -13.68 -11.96 0.31
N GLU A 48 -13.78 -12.90 1.26
CA GLU A 48 -15.01 -13.63 1.60
C GLU A 48 -16.05 -12.68 2.21
N LEU A 49 -15.65 -11.87 3.19
CA LEU A 49 -16.52 -10.90 3.88
C LEU A 49 -17.18 -9.91 2.91
N PHE A 50 -16.42 -9.45 1.90
CA PHE A 50 -16.91 -8.46 0.92
C PHE A 50 -17.34 -9.09 -0.42
N ASN A 51 -17.30 -10.41 -0.52
CA ASN A 51 -17.62 -11.18 -1.72
C ASN A 51 -16.86 -10.68 -2.97
N LEU A 52 -15.55 -10.42 -2.83
CA LEU A 52 -14.73 -9.78 -3.86
C LEU A 52 -14.46 -10.72 -5.04
N ARG A 53 -14.19 -12.00 -4.77
CA ARG A 53 -13.83 -12.98 -5.82
C ARG A 53 -14.96 -13.22 -6.82
N ASN A 54 -16.21 -13.26 -6.33
CA ASN A 54 -17.38 -13.36 -7.20
C ASN A 54 -17.60 -12.10 -8.05
N LYS A 55 -17.02 -10.96 -7.66
CA LYS A 55 -16.99 -9.71 -8.42
C LYS A 55 -15.76 -9.61 -9.33
N GLY A 56 -14.87 -10.61 -9.34
CA GLY A 56 -13.63 -10.60 -10.12
C GLY A 56 -12.49 -9.80 -9.48
N PHE A 57 -12.56 -9.52 -8.18
CA PHE A 57 -11.52 -8.78 -7.44
C PHE A 57 -10.92 -9.63 -6.31
N THR A 58 -9.74 -9.21 -5.86
CA THR A 58 -9.06 -9.70 -4.65
C THR A 58 -8.48 -8.49 -3.92
N SER A 59 -8.39 -8.59 -2.60
CA SER A 59 -7.70 -7.59 -1.77
C SER A 59 -6.18 -7.77 -1.83
N SER A 60 -5.42 -6.68 -1.86
CA SER A 60 -3.95 -6.68 -1.93
C SER A 60 -3.27 -5.96 -0.76
N PHE A 61 -3.93 -4.94 -0.20
CA PHE A 61 -3.51 -4.21 1.01
C PHE A 61 -4.73 -3.49 1.61
N ALA A 62 -4.61 -3.02 2.85
CA ALA A 62 -5.55 -2.07 3.44
C ALA A 62 -4.83 -0.82 3.91
N VAL A 63 -5.53 0.32 3.91
CA VAL A 63 -5.00 1.58 4.44
C VAL A 63 -6.00 2.14 5.44
N ALA A 64 -5.59 2.27 6.70
CA ALA A 64 -6.32 3.06 7.68
C ALA A 64 -6.00 4.54 7.47
N VAL A 65 -7.02 5.39 7.50
CA VAL A 65 -6.90 6.84 7.27
C VAL A 65 -7.60 7.56 8.41
N GLY A 66 -6.96 8.57 8.98
CA GLY A 66 -7.54 9.35 10.07
C GLY A 66 -6.52 10.24 10.74
N TYR A 67 -6.61 10.33 12.06
CA TYR A 67 -5.66 11.04 12.91
C TYR A 67 -5.08 10.08 13.93
N HIS A 68 -3.78 10.14 14.16
CA HIS A 68 -3.10 9.31 15.15
C HIS A 68 -3.61 9.58 16.57
N ASP A 69 -3.60 8.53 17.40
CA ASP A 69 -3.84 8.67 18.84
C ASP A 69 -2.56 9.23 19.50
N VAL A 70 -2.66 10.43 20.06
CA VAL A 70 -1.54 11.16 20.66
C VAL A 70 -0.85 10.37 21.78
N GLN A 71 -1.56 9.49 22.49
CA GLN A 71 -1.01 8.72 23.61
C GLN A 71 -0.49 7.35 23.18
N LYS A 72 -1.01 6.79 22.08
CA LYS A 72 -0.72 5.40 21.68
C LYS A 72 0.17 5.29 20.45
N ASP A 73 0.26 6.32 19.61
CA ASP A 73 1.16 6.32 18.46
C ASP A 73 2.59 6.67 18.87
N PHE A 74 3.32 5.66 19.34
CA PHE A 74 4.73 5.79 19.67
C PHE A 74 5.61 6.16 18.45
N ASN A 75 5.15 5.82 17.23
CA ASN A 75 5.95 5.97 16.01
C ASN A 75 5.96 7.41 15.49
N LYS A 76 4.97 8.22 15.87
CA LYS A 76 4.87 9.64 15.47
C LYS A 76 6.12 10.46 15.81
N ALA A 77 6.70 10.23 16.99
CA ALA A 77 7.85 10.97 17.50
C ALA A 77 9.20 10.45 17.01
N LEU A 78 9.25 9.24 16.42
CA LEU A 78 10.49 8.63 15.97
C LEU A 78 10.95 9.24 14.64
N PRO A 79 12.26 9.50 14.45
CA PRO A 79 12.77 9.97 13.18
C PRO A 79 12.62 8.89 12.11
N LYS A 80 12.28 9.28 10.87
CA LYS A 80 12.21 8.35 9.74
C LYS A 80 13.61 7.88 9.35
N SER A 81 13.81 6.57 9.30
CA SER A 81 15.05 5.94 8.83
C SER A 81 14.96 5.56 7.35
N ARG A 82 16.00 5.83 6.56
CA ARG A 82 16.14 5.47 5.14
C ARG A 82 17.60 5.16 4.84
N LEU A 83 17.86 4.33 3.82
CA LEU A 83 19.22 4.10 3.33
C LEU A 83 19.81 5.42 2.78
N PRO A 84 21.13 5.65 2.95
CA PRO A 84 21.81 6.80 2.34
C PRO A 84 21.66 6.84 0.82
N LYS A 85 21.58 8.06 0.25
CA LYS A 85 21.43 8.26 -1.21
C LYS A 85 22.51 7.55 -2.04
N SER A 86 23.76 7.52 -1.55
CA SER A 86 24.88 6.85 -2.21
C SER A 86 24.69 5.34 -2.38
N ILE A 87 23.77 4.72 -1.64
CA ILE A 87 23.44 3.29 -1.77
C ILE A 87 22.31 3.06 -2.78
N ILE A 88 21.42 4.04 -2.98
CA ILE A 88 20.16 3.86 -3.71
C ILE A 88 20.03 4.72 -4.99
N ILE A 89 20.96 5.64 -5.25
CA ILE A 89 20.96 6.51 -6.42
C ILE A 89 22.35 6.48 -7.06
N GLU A 90 22.38 6.03 -8.32
CA GLU A 90 23.54 6.15 -9.20
C GLU A 90 23.31 7.32 -10.16
N LYS A 91 24.28 8.25 -10.23
CA LYS A 91 24.24 9.37 -11.18
C LYS A 91 25.22 9.05 -12.30
N ILE A 92 24.69 8.84 -13.50
CA ILE A 92 25.43 8.59 -14.74
C ILE A 92 25.52 9.90 -15.53
#